data_AF-A0A8J5TRM1-F1
#
_entry.id   AF-A0A8J5TRM1-F1
#
_cell.length_a   1.000
_cell.length_b   1.000
_cell.length_c   1.000
_cell.angle_alpha   90.00
_cell.angle_beta   90.00
_cell.angle_gamma   90.00
#
_symmetry.space_group_name_H-M   'P 1'
#
loop_
_entity.id
_entity.type
_entity.pdbx_description
1 polymer ?
#
loop_
_entity_poly.entity_id
_entity_poly.type
_entity_poly.pdbx_seq_one_letter_code
_entity_poly.pdbx_strand_id
1 'polypeptide(L)'
;MCLWPLKFLNPHRQDQSNPAHSPFNHIERDKSGLPPPYASSSTQLSAQGHTQSCEVFSTWEKRGEASTNYTYEVWVLPKSCLGASAYEAQIRCLEHWSELQTIHESEVNVRCILHNPPSDSQDTELGVYKDIIHAKNLDMIYTSWNRRVCSATHVASTQRNPLTTIDDEIGRIITFSQENPDVQLKKVKDELLPFLVATVAKSQEGWPLKEFLKRKGEIFDEGSLLQLHKFVALAAQFKLQSVSAFQASGERTSQALYTVNFLPDMVANATYDAIRGFFTPADMALKHKLKAGDKKGRSDSYCLKLVSFGAGDAAEGGVLWQQWDDACHGDEDRTDHTFINAKRLLSEGPGPMLGQRIILAAAMSDLDRTSSKKRTDTGLYGDGTGLSFEDWKNCLACQNYEAVRSSSGKSRK
;
A
#
# COMPACT_ATOMS: atom_id res chain seq x y z
N MET A 1 -10.08 46.66 -18.99
CA MET A 1 -10.12 47.58 -20.14
C MET A 1 -9.44 46.90 -21.32
N CYS A 2 -10.15 46.80 -22.45
CA CYS A 2 -9.76 46.36 -23.82
C CYS A 2 -9.26 44.91 -23.97
N LEU A 3 -10.04 43.91 -24.42
CA LEU A 3 -10.70 43.65 -25.74
C LEU A 3 -9.72 43.43 -26.92
N TRP A 4 -9.58 42.14 -27.31
CA TRP A 4 -9.71 41.49 -28.65
C TRP A 4 -9.35 42.27 -29.95
N PRO A 5 -8.92 41.61 -31.06
CA PRO A 5 -9.80 40.66 -31.77
C PRO A 5 -9.19 39.49 -32.59
N LEU A 6 -10.14 38.65 -32.99
CA LEU A 6 -10.14 37.49 -33.88
C LEU A 6 -10.20 37.87 -35.39
N LYS A 7 -9.86 36.86 -36.23
CA LYS A 7 -10.32 36.56 -37.62
C LYS A 7 -9.56 37.10 -38.84
N PHE A 8 -9.15 36.14 -39.68
CA PHE A 8 -9.37 35.97 -41.14
C PHE A 8 -9.30 34.44 -41.37
N LEU A 9 -10.30 33.64 -41.83
CA LEU A 9 -11.08 33.56 -43.09
C LEU A 9 -10.19 33.72 -44.32
N ASN A 10 -10.02 32.72 -45.20
CA ASN A 10 -10.97 32.20 -46.22
C ASN A 10 -10.24 31.08 -47.06
N PRO A 11 -10.77 30.49 -48.16
CA PRO A 11 -12.02 29.73 -48.38
C PRO A 11 -11.87 28.44 -49.27
N HIS A 12 -12.98 27.70 -49.40
CA HIS A 12 -13.47 26.93 -50.57
C HIS A 12 -12.56 25.97 -51.37
N ARG A 13 -12.96 24.69 -51.38
CA ARG A 13 -13.51 24.08 -52.61
C ARG A 13 -14.56 23.01 -52.29
N GLN A 14 -15.78 23.28 -52.75
CA GLN A 14 -16.92 22.38 -52.83
C GLN A 14 -16.88 21.55 -54.12
N ASP A 15 -17.83 20.61 -54.17
CA ASP A 15 -18.46 19.95 -55.32
C ASP A 15 -18.01 18.52 -55.58
N GLN A 16 -18.89 17.53 -55.76
CA GLN A 16 -20.37 17.44 -55.81
C GLN A 16 -20.71 15.92 -55.77
N SER A 17 -21.66 15.46 -54.95
CA SER A 17 -22.99 14.92 -55.36
C SER A 17 -23.00 14.10 -56.68
N ASN A 18 -23.60 12.92 -56.81
CA ASN A 18 -24.95 12.54 -56.38
C ASN A 18 -25.22 11.02 -56.59
N PRO A 19 -26.36 10.50 -56.08
CA PRO A 19 -26.77 9.09 -56.07
C PRO A 19 -27.80 8.73 -57.17
N ALA A 20 -28.17 7.44 -57.20
CA ALA A 20 -29.53 6.89 -57.33
C ALA A 20 -29.83 5.90 -58.50
N HIS A 21 -30.68 4.91 -58.13
CA HIS A 21 -31.58 4.05 -58.92
C HIS A 21 -30.98 2.81 -59.65
N SER A 22 -31.60 1.61 -59.72
CA SER A 22 -32.82 0.97 -59.15
C SER A 22 -32.85 -0.52 -59.69
N PRO A 23 -33.96 -1.28 -59.88
CA PRO A 23 -34.43 -2.42 -59.05
C PRO A 23 -34.76 -3.76 -59.80
N PHE A 24 -35.20 -4.80 -59.05
CA PHE A 24 -35.95 -6.05 -59.44
C PHE A 24 -35.20 -7.13 -60.29
N ASN A 25 -35.39 -8.46 -60.22
CA ASN A 25 -36.32 -9.47 -59.64
C ASN A 25 -35.48 -10.79 -59.45
N HIS A 26 -35.79 -11.81 -58.64
CA HIS A 26 -36.95 -12.70 -58.71
C HIS A 26 -37.09 -13.55 -57.43
N ILE A 27 -38.34 -13.76 -57.04
CA ILE A 27 -38.78 -14.80 -56.11
C ILE A 27 -38.92 -16.10 -56.90
N GLU A 28 -38.24 -17.17 -56.49
CA GLU A 28 -38.69 -18.54 -56.70
C GLU A 28 -38.71 -19.27 -55.36
N ARG A 29 -39.93 -19.57 -54.92
CA ARG A 29 -40.21 -20.62 -53.93
C ARG A 29 -40.14 -21.94 -54.68
N ASP A 30 -39.24 -22.82 -54.27
CA ASP A 30 -39.49 -24.24 -54.42
C ASP A 30 -39.34 -24.96 -53.08
N LYS A 31 -40.41 -25.67 -52.73
CA LYS A 31 -40.53 -26.50 -51.53
C LYS A 31 -40.13 -27.92 -51.91
N SER A 32 -39.06 -28.45 -51.32
CA SER A 32 -39.03 -29.83 -50.77
C SER A 32 -37.59 -30.24 -50.47
N GLY A 33 -37.29 -30.38 -49.19
CA GLY A 33 -36.01 -30.88 -48.71
C GLY A 33 -35.87 -30.57 -47.23
N LEU A 34 -36.54 -31.35 -46.39
CA LEU A 34 -36.31 -31.32 -44.94
C LEU A 34 -34.79 -31.53 -44.70
N PRO A 35 -34.07 -30.60 -44.05
CA PRO A 35 -32.73 -30.90 -43.60
C PRO A 35 -32.79 -31.85 -42.39
N PRO A 36 -31.79 -32.73 -42.23
CA PRO A 36 -31.73 -33.72 -41.16
C PRO A 36 -31.72 -33.06 -39.77
N PRO A 37 -32.11 -33.78 -38.70
CA PRO A 37 -32.28 -33.18 -37.38
C PRO A 37 -30.92 -32.68 -36.91
N TYR A 38 -30.87 -31.40 -36.53
CA TYR A 38 -29.81 -30.73 -35.77
C TYR A 38 -28.57 -31.61 -35.53
N ALA A 39 -27.68 -31.66 -36.53
CA ALA A 39 -26.29 -31.95 -36.24
C ALA A 39 -25.84 -30.80 -35.34
N SER A 40 -25.62 -31.13 -34.08
CA SER A 40 -25.09 -30.28 -33.03
C SER A 40 -24.05 -29.36 -33.65
N SER A 41 -24.42 -28.11 -33.88
CA SER A 41 -23.45 -27.06 -34.10
C SER A 41 -22.59 -27.11 -32.86
N SER A 42 -21.38 -27.64 -33.04
CA SER A 42 -20.26 -27.55 -32.13
C SER A 42 -20.29 -26.17 -31.50
N THR A 43 -20.96 -26.08 -30.34
CA THR A 43 -20.61 -25.14 -29.31
C THR A 43 -19.20 -25.57 -28.97
N GLN A 44 -18.26 -24.94 -29.66
CA GLN A 44 -16.96 -24.70 -29.10
C GLN A 44 -17.18 -24.46 -27.62
N LEU A 45 -16.74 -25.42 -26.82
CA LEU A 45 -16.40 -25.23 -25.42
C LEU A 45 -15.27 -24.20 -25.38
N SER A 46 -15.53 -22.97 -25.82
CA SER A 46 -14.69 -21.84 -25.52
C SER A 46 -14.91 -21.57 -24.05
N ALA A 47 -14.06 -22.17 -23.21
CA ALA A 47 -13.27 -21.45 -22.20
C ALA A 47 -13.97 -20.27 -21.46
N GLN A 48 -15.23 -20.39 -21.08
CA GLN A 48 -15.96 -19.35 -20.36
C GLN A 48 -16.04 -19.72 -18.88
N GLY A 49 -15.20 -19.07 -18.07
CA GLY A 49 -15.31 -19.04 -16.61
C GLY A 49 -14.03 -19.31 -15.81
N HIS A 50 -12.88 -19.55 -16.44
CA HIS A 50 -11.73 -20.20 -15.76
C HIS A 50 -10.35 -19.54 -15.89
N THR A 51 -10.22 -18.30 -16.37
CA THR A 51 -8.91 -17.84 -16.84
C THR A 51 -8.12 -17.05 -15.81
N GLN A 52 -8.69 -16.01 -15.18
CA GLN A 52 -7.85 -15.04 -14.44
C GLN A 52 -7.78 -15.28 -12.92
N SER A 53 -8.89 -15.60 -12.25
CA SER A 53 -8.87 -15.93 -10.81
C SER A 53 -8.02 -17.17 -10.51
N CYS A 54 -8.11 -18.19 -11.36
CA CYS A 54 -7.29 -19.39 -11.23
C CYS A 54 -5.81 -19.11 -11.53
N GLU A 55 -5.51 -18.20 -12.45
CA GLU A 55 -4.16 -17.74 -12.73
C GLU A 55 -3.56 -16.99 -11.54
N VAL A 56 -4.35 -16.15 -10.85
CA VAL A 56 -3.92 -15.45 -9.62
C VAL A 56 -3.46 -16.46 -8.57
N PHE A 57 -4.32 -17.42 -8.21
CA PHE A 57 -3.97 -18.42 -7.19
C PHE A 57 -2.83 -19.36 -7.64
N SER A 58 -2.83 -19.82 -8.89
CA SER A 58 -1.74 -20.69 -9.38
C SER A 58 -0.39 -19.96 -9.44
N THR A 59 -0.40 -18.67 -9.77
CA THR A 59 0.82 -17.86 -9.79
C THR A 59 1.32 -17.64 -8.36
N TRP A 60 0.41 -17.34 -7.42
CA TRP A 60 0.75 -17.17 -6.01
C TRP A 60 1.21 -18.47 -5.36
N GLU A 61 0.59 -19.61 -5.63
CA GLU A 61 1.03 -20.91 -5.12
C GLU A 61 2.50 -21.17 -5.45
N LYS A 62 2.93 -20.86 -6.68
CA LYS A 62 4.31 -21.08 -7.15
C LYS A 62 5.33 -20.09 -6.63
N ARG A 63 4.93 -18.85 -6.33
CA ARG A 63 5.86 -17.73 -6.07
C ARG A 63 5.73 -17.12 -4.69
N GLY A 64 4.62 -17.35 -4.02
CA GLY A 64 4.26 -16.75 -2.74
C GLY A 64 4.95 -17.38 -1.54
N GLU A 65 5.57 -18.56 -1.67
CA GLU A 65 6.20 -19.26 -0.53
C GLU A 65 7.21 -18.38 0.21
N ALA A 66 7.94 -17.53 -0.53
CA ALA A 66 8.89 -16.58 0.03
C ALA A 66 8.27 -15.64 1.07
N SER A 67 6.96 -15.35 0.99
CA SER A 67 6.26 -14.46 1.93
C SER A 67 6.27 -14.99 3.36
N THR A 68 6.41 -16.30 3.56
CA THR A 68 6.44 -16.91 4.90
C THR A 68 7.71 -16.56 5.69
N ASN A 69 8.74 -16.04 5.02
CA ASN A 69 9.99 -15.62 5.64
C ASN A 69 9.96 -14.21 6.26
N TYR A 70 8.84 -13.51 6.14
CA TYR A 70 8.67 -12.12 6.55
C TYR A 70 7.51 -11.98 7.53
N THR A 71 7.68 -11.09 8.51
CA THR A 71 6.58 -10.56 9.30
C THR A 71 6.16 -9.24 8.69
N TYR A 72 4.88 -9.09 8.39
CA TYR A 72 4.34 -7.92 7.72
C TYR A 72 3.66 -6.99 8.69
N GLU A 73 4.04 -5.72 8.65
CA GLU A 73 3.33 -4.66 9.35
C GLU A 73 2.68 -3.72 8.34
N VAL A 74 1.36 -3.84 8.21
CA VAL A 74 0.58 -3.12 7.19
C VAL A 74 -0.05 -1.90 7.82
N TRP A 75 0.35 -0.73 7.34
CA TRP A 75 -0.15 0.55 7.82
C TRP A 75 -1.28 1.06 6.92
N VAL A 76 -2.45 1.16 7.52
CA VAL A 76 -3.68 1.62 6.87
C VAL A 76 -4.03 3.04 7.31
N LEU A 77 -4.67 3.77 6.40
CA LEU A 77 -5.15 5.13 6.65
C LEU A 77 -6.68 5.19 6.55
N PRO A 78 -7.34 6.03 7.38
CA PRO A 78 -8.77 6.22 7.29
C PRO A 78 -9.16 7.00 6.03
N LYS A 79 -10.45 6.94 5.69
CA LYS A 79 -11.05 7.64 4.54
C LYS A 79 -10.77 9.15 4.54
N SER A 80 -10.69 9.79 5.71
CA SER A 80 -10.34 11.22 5.84
C SER A 80 -8.92 11.56 5.33
N CYS A 81 -8.02 10.59 5.30
CA CYS A 81 -6.65 10.75 4.80
C CYS A 81 -6.49 10.33 3.34
N LEU A 82 -7.16 9.26 2.90
CA LEU A 82 -7.01 8.72 1.54
C LEU A 82 -8.03 9.27 0.53
N GLY A 83 -9.22 9.66 1.00
CA GLY A 83 -10.40 9.82 0.15
C GLY A 83 -11.12 8.49 -0.10
N ALA A 84 -12.35 8.57 -0.61
CA ALA A 84 -13.26 7.42 -0.71
C ALA A 84 -12.71 6.27 -1.55
N SER A 85 -12.37 6.52 -2.83
CA SER A 85 -11.95 5.46 -3.75
C SER A 85 -10.65 4.80 -3.31
N ALA A 86 -9.67 5.58 -2.84
CA ALA A 86 -8.40 5.06 -2.35
C ALA A 86 -8.57 4.23 -1.06
N TYR A 87 -9.47 4.65 -0.17
CA TYR A 87 -9.81 3.88 1.02
C TYR A 87 -10.43 2.52 0.66
N GLU A 88 -11.41 2.49 -0.26
CA GLU A 88 -12.00 1.21 -0.70
C GLU A 88 -10.98 0.32 -1.42
N ALA A 89 -10.09 0.91 -2.23
CA ALA A 89 -9.02 0.18 -2.89
C ALA A 89 -8.02 -0.44 -1.89
N GLN A 90 -7.67 0.29 -0.83
CA GLN A 90 -6.88 -0.23 0.30
C GLN A 90 -7.55 -1.46 0.92
N ILE A 91 -8.85 -1.37 1.21
CA ILE A 91 -9.61 -2.49 1.76
C ILE A 91 -9.60 -3.68 0.80
N ARG A 92 -9.78 -3.45 -0.51
CA ARG A 92 -9.74 -4.53 -1.51
C ARG A 92 -8.35 -5.19 -1.59
N CYS A 93 -7.26 -4.44 -1.46
CA CYS A 93 -5.91 -5.00 -1.38
C CYS A 93 -5.73 -5.90 -0.15
N LEU A 94 -6.27 -5.51 1.00
CA LEU A 94 -6.20 -6.30 2.23
C LEU A 94 -7.04 -7.57 2.16
N GLU A 95 -8.25 -7.48 1.59
CA GLU A 95 -9.10 -8.65 1.31
C GLU A 95 -8.38 -9.61 0.36
N HIS A 96 -7.74 -9.07 -0.69
CA HIS A 96 -6.95 -9.86 -1.61
C HIS A 96 -5.80 -10.60 -0.91
N TRP A 97 -5.05 -9.90 -0.07
CA TRP A 97 -3.98 -10.52 0.71
C TRP A 97 -4.52 -11.61 1.65
N SER A 98 -5.67 -11.38 2.29
CA SER A 98 -6.30 -12.39 3.16
C SER A 98 -6.68 -13.67 2.41
N GLU A 99 -7.05 -13.57 1.13
CA GLU A 99 -7.30 -14.74 0.28
C GLU A 99 -5.99 -15.45 -0.07
N LEU A 100 -4.93 -14.71 -0.40
CA LEU A 100 -3.61 -15.29 -0.70
C LEU A 100 -2.97 -15.98 0.51
N GLN A 101 -3.25 -15.48 1.72
CA GLN A 101 -2.81 -16.06 2.99
C GLN A 101 -3.32 -17.49 3.22
N THR A 102 -4.40 -17.92 2.56
CA THR A 102 -4.90 -19.30 2.72
C THR A 102 -4.04 -20.32 1.98
N ILE A 103 -3.16 -19.86 1.08
CA ILE A 103 -2.19 -20.71 0.38
C ILE A 103 -0.87 -20.74 1.13
N HIS A 104 -0.32 -19.56 1.41
CA HIS A 104 0.94 -19.36 2.12
C HIS A 104 0.67 -18.50 3.35
N GLU A 105 0.84 -19.07 4.54
CA GLU A 105 0.47 -18.45 5.82
C GLU A 105 1.45 -17.31 6.21
N SER A 106 1.41 -16.18 5.49
CA SER A 106 2.21 -15.00 5.85
C SER A 106 1.71 -14.37 7.15
N GLU A 107 2.62 -14.03 8.07
CA GLU A 107 2.28 -13.34 9.32
C GLU A 107 2.01 -11.85 9.04
N VAL A 108 0.74 -11.43 9.11
CA VAL A 108 0.34 -10.05 8.77
C VAL A 108 -0.37 -9.40 9.94
N ASN A 109 0.22 -8.30 10.39
CA ASN A 109 -0.30 -7.43 11.43
C ASN A 109 -0.68 -6.07 10.82
N VAL A 110 -1.94 -5.67 10.95
CA VAL A 110 -2.47 -4.42 10.40
C VAL A 110 -2.56 -3.37 11.51
N ARG A 111 -2.12 -2.14 11.23
CA ARG A 111 -2.12 -1.01 12.17
C ARG A 111 -2.73 0.24 11.53
N CYS A 112 -3.48 1.02 12.32
CA CYS A 112 -4.02 2.31 11.91
C CYS A 112 -3.38 3.41 12.78
N ILE A 113 -2.57 4.28 12.17
CA ILE A 113 -1.82 5.32 12.89
C ILE A 113 -2.72 6.30 13.67
N LEU A 114 -3.95 6.49 13.21
CA LEU A 114 -4.93 7.39 13.82
C LEU A 114 -5.91 6.68 14.74
N HIS A 115 -5.82 5.36 14.94
CA HIS A 115 -6.70 4.71 15.91
C HIS A 115 -6.43 5.27 17.31
N ASN A 116 -7.51 5.64 18.00
CA ASN A 116 -7.46 6.18 19.35
C ASN A 116 -7.87 5.06 20.32
N PRO A 117 -6.91 4.29 20.87
CA PRO A 117 -7.25 3.17 21.73
C PRO A 117 -8.01 3.70 22.96
N PRO A 118 -9.05 3.01 23.45
CA PRO A 118 -9.70 3.40 24.70
C PRO A 118 -8.66 3.47 25.83
N SER A 119 -8.83 4.44 26.73
CA SER A 119 -7.87 4.72 27.80
C SER A 119 -8.04 3.75 28.98
N ASP A 120 -8.25 2.46 28.70
CA ASP A 120 -8.63 1.46 29.69
C ASP A 120 -7.44 0.88 30.47
N SER A 121 -6.23 1.42 30.30
CA SER A 121 -5.05 0.93 31.00
C SER A 121 -4.60 1.85 32.11
N GLN A 122 -4.14 1.22 33.19
CA GLN A 122 -3.30 1.76 34.25
C GLN A 122 -1.94 2.31 33.73
N ASP A 123 -1.80 2.54 32.42
CA ASP A 123 -0.62 3.08 31.77
C ASP A 123 -0.64 4.62 31.85
N THR A 124 -0.06 5.12 32.94
CA THR A 124 0.04 6.55 33.22
C THR A 124 0.84 7.31 32.16
N GLU A 125 1.65 6.62 31.36
CA GLU A 125 2.49 7.23 30.33
C GLU A 125 1.68 7.53 29.06
N LEU A 126 0.88 6.58 28.57
CA LEU A 126 -0.03 6.80 27.44
C LEU A 126 -1.02 7.95 27.72
N GLY A 127 -1.51 8.04 28.96
CA GLY A 127 -2.36 9.14 29.41
C GLY A 127 -1.69 10.51 29.26
N VAL A 128 -0.38 10.63 29.53
CA VAL A 128 0.36 11.89 29.35
C VAL A 128 0.36 12.31 27.88
N TYR A 129 0.69 11.42 26.95
CA TYR A 129 0.76 11.78 25.53
C TYR A 129 -0.61 12.22 24.99
N LYS A 130 -1.69 11.55 25.39
CA LYS A 130 -3.06 11.94 25.07
C LYS A 130 -3.45 13.29 25.68
N ASP A 131 -3.09 13.55 26.93
CA ASP A 131 -3.32 14.84 27.59
C ASP A 131 -2.64 15.97 26.81
N ILE A 132 -1.42 15.76 26.31
CA ILE A 132 -0.69 16.74 25.49
C ILE A 132 -1.38 16.95 24.13
N ILE A 133 -1.84 15.89 23.46
CA ILE A 133 -2.59 16.00 22.20
C ILE A 133 -3.84 16.89 22.39
N HIS A 134 -4.56 16.71 23.50
CA HIS A 134 -5.79 17.45 23.81
C HIS A 134 -5.56 18.77 24.57
N ALA A 135 -4.31 19.14 24.85
CA ALA A 135 -3.98 20.37 25.57
C ALA A 135 -4.50 21.62 24.84
N LYS A 136 -5.05 22.54 25.65
CA LYS A 136 -5.67 23.81 25.18
C LYS A 136 -4.75 25.02 25.34
N ASN A 137 -3.64 24.88 26.06
CA ASN A 137 -2.62 25.90 26.27
C ASN A 137 -1.26 25.24 26.56
N LEU A 138 -0.19 26.04 26.54
CA LEU A 138 1.17 25.56 26.75
C LEU A 138 1.41 25.04 28.17
N ASP A 139 0.78 25.67 29.17
CA ASP A 139 0.89 25.25 30.57
C ASP A 139 0.37 23.82 30.79
N MET A 140 -0.72 23.43 30.12
CA MET A 140 -1.22 22.06 30.12
C MET A 140 -0.21 21.08 29.50
N ILE A 141 0.46 21.47 28.40
CA ILE A 141 1.51 20.65 27.77
C ILE A 141 2.64 20.42 28.78
N TYR A 142 3.12 21.49 29.41
CA TYR A 142 4.24 21.45 30.35
C TYR A 142 3.88 20.64 31.60
N THR A 143 2.70 20.88 32.16
CA THR A 143 2.18 20.15 33.33
C THR A 143 2.09 18.65 33.04
N SER A 144 1.50 18.27 31.91
CA SER A 144 1.39 16.85 31.53
C SER A 144 2.76 16.22 31.29
N TRP A 145 3.66 16.92 30.59
CA TRP A 145 5.02 16.44 30.31
C TRP A 145 5.83 16.17 31.58
N ASN A 146 5.72 17.09 32.56
CA ASN A 146 6.40 17.00 33.86
C ASN A 146 5.78 15.92 34.78
N ARG A 147 4.54 15.49 34.51
CA ARG A 147 3.86 14.44 35.28
C ARG A 147 4.38 13.02 34.97
N ARG A 148 5.23 12.85 33.96
CA ARG A 148 5.82 11.54 33.68
C ARG A 148 6.67 11.11 34.86
N VAL A 149 6.36 9.94 35.39
CA VAL A 149 7.17 9.32 36.43
C VAL A 149 8.58 9.18 35.84
N CYS A 150 9.56 9.84 36.45
CA CYS A 150 10.96 9.66 36.11
C CYS A 150 11.36 8.21 36.45
N SER A 151 10.97 7.25 35.63
CA SER A 151 11.58 5.93 35.59
C SER A 151 13.07 6.19 35.41
N ALA A 152 13.89 5.70 36.35
CA ALA A 152 15.31 6.03 36.53
C ALA A 152 16.22 5.73 35.31
N THR A 153 15.65 5.31 34.19
CA THR A 153 16.31 5.00 32.92
C THR A 153 16.67 6.23 32.08
N HIS A 154 16.08 7.41 32.31
CA HIS A 154 16.37 8.61 31.50
C HIS A 154 17.61 9.41 31.95
N VAL A 155 18.22 9.10 33.09
CA VAL A 155 19.34 9.91 33.65
C VAL A 155 20.72 9.38 33.24
N ALA A 156 20.81 8.23 32.57
CA ALA A 156 22.10 7.62 32.22
C ALA A 156 22.29 7.50 30.70
N SER A 157 22.47 8.62 30.00
CA SER A 157 23.10 8.63 28.68
C SER A 157 23.78 9.97 28.37
N THR A 158 24.81 10.31 29.14
CA THR A 158 25.78 11.38 28.79
C THR A 158 26.77 10.96 27.70
N GLN A 159 26.61 9.79 27.09
CA GLN A 159 27.12 9.56 25.74
C GLN A 159 26.08 10.10 24.77
N ARG A 160 26.45 11.11 23.96
CA ARG A 160 25.67 11.54 22.79
C ARG A 160 25.50 10.32 21.88
N ASN A 161 24.42 9.59 22.07
CA ASN A 161 23.94 8.64 21.09
C ASN A 161 23.34 9.48 19.95
N PRO A 162 23.70 9.26 18.68
CA PRO A 162 23.06 9.96 17.56
C PRO A 162 21.55 9.63 17.40
N LEU A 163 21.00 8.83 18.30
CA LEU A 163 19.66 8.26 18.26
C LEU A 163 18.75 8.99 19.23
N THR A 164 18.11 10.04 18.74
CA THR A 164 17.03 10.67 19.48
C THR A 164 15.79 9.81 19.32
N THR A 165 15.35 9.21 20.43
CA THR A 165 14.07 8.52 20.53
C THR A 165 12.92 9.49 20.21
N ILE A 166 11.71 8.96 19.96
CA ILE A 166 10.53 9.81 19.76
C ILE A 166 10.32 10.73 20.98
N ASP A 167 10.58 10.23 22.18
CA ASP A 167 10.45 11.02 23.41
C ASP A 167 11.52 12.11 23.54
N ASP A 168 12.73 11.90 23.01
CA ASP A 168 13.78 12.94 22.97
C ASP A 168 13.42 14.08 22.00
N GLU A 169 12.70 13.78 20.91
CA GLU A 169 12.14 14.82 20.02
C GLU A 169 11.05 15.62 20.74
N ILE A 170 10.09 14.93 21.37
CA ILE A 170 9.02 15.59 22.13
C ILE A 170 9.62 16.48 23.23
N GLY A 171 10.62 15.98 23.95
CA GLY A 171 11.31 16.72 25.00
C GLY A 171 12.04 17.95 24.49
N ARG A 172 12.75 17.84 23.37
CA ARG A 172 13.43 19.00 22.78
C ARG A 172 12.44 20.08 22.36
N ILE A 173 11.33 19.72 21.74
CA ILE A 173 10.30 20.68 21.31
C ILE A 173 9.68 21.38 22.53
N ILE A 174 9.37 20.63 23.59
CA ILE A 174 8.80 21.19 24.82
C ILE A 174 9.80 22.10 25.53
N THR A 175 11.04 21.68 25.73
CA THR A 175 12.10 22.52 26.32
C THR A 175 12.31 23.79 25.52
N PHE A 176 12.40 23.70 24.19
CA PHE A 176 12.52 24.87 23.33
C PHE A 176 11.35 25.84 23.52
N SER A 177 10.11 25.34 23.59
CA SER A 177 8.94 26.20 23.81
C SER A 177 8.90 26.84 25.20
N GLN A 178 9.47 26.20 26.23
CA GLN A 178 9.60 26.78 27.58
C GLN A 178 10.65 27.90 27.60
N GLU A 179 11.75 27.73 26.86
CA GLU A 179 12.83 28.72 26.75
C GLU A 179 12.45 29.93 25.88
N ASN A 180 11.38 29.82 25.08
CA ASN A 180 10.95 30.85 24.13
C ASN A 180 9.48 31.26 24.37
N PRO A 181 9.22 32.25 25.26
CA PRO A 181 7.87 32.57 25.72
C PRO A 181 6.92 33.13 24.64
N ASP A 182 7.46 33.61 23.51
CA ASP A 182 6.68 34.15 22.39
C ASP A 182 6.14 33.07 21.44
N VAL A 183 6.51 31.81 21.63
CA VAL A 183 6.08 30.72 20.75
C VAL A 183 4.58 30.45 20.95
N GLN A 184 3.84 30.42 19.85
CA GLN A 184 2.40 30.16 19.89
C GLN A 184 2.11 28.66 20.10
N LEU A 185 1.08 28.35 20.90
CA LEU A 185 0.58 26.99 21.12
C LEU A 185 0.42 26.21 19.80
N LYS A 186 -0.18 26.83 18.79
CA LYS A 186 -0.42 26.17 17.49
C LYS A 186 0.87 25.65 16.87
N LYS A 187 1.93 26.46 16.87
CA LYS A 187 3.24 26.07 16.31
C LYS A 187 3.83 24.90 17.08
N VAL A 188 3.81 24.95 18.41
CA VAL A 188 4.27 23.84 19.26
C VAL A 188 3.48 22.58 18.99
N LYS A 189 2.14 22.67 18.88
CA LYS A 189 1.29 21.50 18.58
C LYS A 189 1.57 20.94 17.18
N ASP A 190 1.70 21.79 16.17
CA ASP A 190 1.98 21.34 14.80
C ASP A 190 3.31 20.57 14.71
N GLU A 191 4.31 20.97 15.51
CA GLU A 191 5.60 20.26 15.63
C GLU A 191 5.50 18.98 16.49
N LEU A 192 4.74 19.01 17.59
CA LEU A 192 4.61 17.89 18.53
C LEU A 192 3.73 16.74 18.03
N LEU A 193 2.63 17.06 17.37
CA LEU A 193 1.56 16.11 17.06
C LEU A 193 2.05 14.84 16.35
N PRO A 194 2.92 14.90 15.32
CA PRO A 194 3.43 13.69 14.68
C PRO A 194 4.12 12.73 15.65
N PHE A 195 4.92 13.26 16.58
CA PHE A 195 5.65 12.44 17.55
C PHE A 195 4.73 11.87 18.63
N LEU A 196 3.79 12.67 19.14
CA LEU A 196 2.80 12.21 20.12
C LEU A 196 1.91 11.09 19.54
N VAL A 197 1.46 11.25 18.29
CA VAL A 197 0.65 10.23 17.60
C VAL A 197 1.46 8.97 17.36
N ALA A 198 2.73 9.09 16.97
CA ALA A 198 3.62 7.94 16.83
C ALA A 198 3.79 7.17 18.15
N THR A 199 3.94 7.87 19.28
CA THR A 199 4.01 7.25 20.61
C THR A 199 2.70 6.57 21.01
N VAL A 200 1.56 7.22 20.78
CA VAL A 200 0.22 6.64 21.02
C VAL A 200 -0.03 5.41 20.13
N ALA A 201 0.49 5.39 18.91
CA ALA A 201 0.36 4.25 18.01
C ALA A 201 1.31 3.10 18.37
N LYS A 202 2.47 3.40 18.96
CA LYS A 202 3.40 2.38 19.47
C LYS A 202 2.78 1.53 20.57
N SER A 203 1.91 2.10 21.42
CA SER A 203 1.23 1.37 22.48
C SER A 203 0.04 0.53 21.98
N GLN A 204 -0.29 0.58 20.69
CA GLN A 204 -1.37 -0.22 20.12
C GLN A 204 -0.82 -1.58 19.71
N GLU A 205 -1.49 -2.64 20.13
CA GLU A 205 -1.35 -3.94 19.46
C GLU A 205 -2.04 -3.83 18.10
N GLY A 206 -1.34 -4.23 17.04
CA GLY A 206 -1.96 -4.34 15.72
C GLY A 206 -2.94 -5.52 15.68
N TRP A 207 -3.69 -5.62 14.59
CA TRP A 207 -4.67 -6.69 14.40
C TRP A 207 -4.17 -7.69 13.35
N PRO A 208 -4.28 -9.01 13.59
CA PRO A 208 -4.13 -9.99 12.52
C PRO A 208 -5.05 -9.66 11.34
N LEU A 209 -4.58 -9.81 10.10
CA LEU A 209 -5.31 -9.37 8.90
C LEU A 209 -6.78 -9.81 8.84
N LYS A 210 -7.07 -11.08 9.11
CA LYS A 210 -8.44 -11.61 9.13
C LYS A 210 -9.32 -10.96 10.20
N GLU A 211 -8.75 -10.62 11.34
CA GLU A 211 -9.46 -9.95 12.44
C GLU A 211 -9.70 -8.47 12.14
N PHE A 212 -8.69 -7.79 11.59
CA PHE A 212 -8.82 -6.43 11.08
C PHE A 212 -9.97 -6.33 10.08
N LEU A 213 -10.05 -7.22 9.09
CA LEU A 213 -11.09 -7.18 8.06
C LEU A 213 -12.50 -7.36 8.62
N LYS A 214 -12.66 -8.14 9.70
CA LYS A 214 -13.94 -8.29 10.41
C LYS A 214 -14.32 -7.03 11.19
N ARG A 215 -13.33 -6.36 11.80
CA ARG A 215 -13.54 -5.19 12.67
C ARG A 215 -13.32 -3.84 11.97
N LYS A 216 -13.03 -3.82 10.66
CA LYS A 216 -12.69 -2.59 9.92
C LYS A 216 -13.70 -1.45 10.12
N GLY A 217 -14.99 -1.77 10.21
CA GLY A 217 -16.04 -0.77 10.45
C GLY A 217 -15.97 -0.12 11.84
N GLU A 218 -15.60 -0.89 12.88
CA GLU A 218 -15.38 -0.39 14.24
C GLU A 218 -14.05 0.39 14.33
N ILE A 219 -12.98 -0.16 13.75
CA ILE A 219 -11.63 0.43 13.82
C ILE A 219 -11.60 1.81 13.15
N PHE A 220 -12.32 1.98 12.03
CA PHE A 220 -12.42 3.23 11.30
C PHE A 220 -13.65 4.08 11.67
N ASP A 221 -14.38 3.72 12.72
CA ASP A 221 -15.45 4.58 13.23
C ASP A 221 -14.88 5.93 13.68
N GLU A 222 -15.62 7.02 13.44
CA GLU A 222 -15.14 8.36 13.76
C GLU A 222 -14.85 8.57 15.24
N GLY A 223 -15.58 7.88 16.14
CA GLY A 223 -15.34 7.90 17.58
C GLY A 223 -14.07 7.17 18.01
N SER A 224 -13.57 6.26 17.16
CA SER A 224 -12.38 5.45 17.41
C SER A 224 -11.11 6.04 16.77
N LEU A 225 -11.18 7.23 16.15
CA LEU A 225 -10.06 7.86 15.46
C LEU A 225 -9.67 9.21 16.06
N LEU A 226 -8.37 9.49 16.09
CA LEU A 226 -7.83 10.83 16.29
C LEU A 226 -8.14 11.69 15.05
N GLN A 227 -8.90 12.76 15.25
CA GLN A 227 -9.32 13.68 14.20
C GLN A 227 -8.16 14.62 13.81
N LEU A 228 -7.19 14.08 13.08
CA LEU A 228 -5.96 14.77 12.70
C LEU A 228 -5.79 14.87 11.18
N HIS A 229 -5.05 15.89 10.76
CA HIS A 229 -4.78 16.11 9.34
C HIS A 229 -3.86 15.02 8.78
N LYS A 230 -4.06 14.65 7.52
CA LYS A 230 -3.27 13.65 6.78
C LYS A 230 -1.74 13.77 6.95
N PHE A 231 -1.18 14.98 6.97
CA PHE A 231 0.27 15.15 7.07
C PHE A 231 0.80 14.71 8.44
N VAL A 232 0.02 14.91 9.51
CA VAL A 232 0.37 14.44 10.87
C VAL A 232 0.36 12.92 10.89
N ALA A 233 -0.68 12.31 10.33
CA ALA A 233 -0.81 10.85 10.24
C ALA A 233 0.40 10.23 9.51
N LEU A 234 0.73 10.76 8.32
CA LEU A 234 1.86 10.28 7.54
C LEU A 234 3.20 10.49 8.27
N ALA A 235 3.45 11.68 8.81
CA ALA A 235 4.68 11.97 9.53
C ALA A 235 4.85 11.06 10.77
N ALA A 236 3.76 10.83 11.52
CA ALA A 236 3.76 9.94 12.68
C ALA A 236 4.08 8.49 12.29
N GLN A 237 3.39 7.97 11.27
CA GLN A 237 3.57 6.61 10.76
C GLN A 237 5.02 6.36 10.33
N PHE A 238 5.57 7.24 9.50
CA PHE A 238 6.93 7.09 9.01
C PHE A 238 8.00 7.38 10.08
N LYS A 239 7.73 8.25 11.05
CA LYS A 239 8.64 8.44 12.19
C LYS A 239 8.75 7.18 13.05
N LEU A 240 7.62 6.52 13.31
CA LEU A 240 7.61 5.25 14.05
C LEU A 240 8.40 4.17 13.28
N GLN A 241 8.14 4.04 11.98
CA GLN A 241 8.82 3.08 11.13
C GLN A 241 10.32 3.36 10.98
N SER A 242 10.75 4.62 10.98
CA SER A 242 12.17 4.95 10.88
C SER A 242 12.98 4.49 12.09
N VAL A 243 12.35 4.47 13.27
CA VAL A 243 12.94 3.87 14.48
C VAL A 243 13.08 2.36 14.31
N SER A 244 12.04 1.68 13.83
CA SER A 244 12.08 0.24 13.56
C SER A 244 13.14 -0.11 12.50
N ALA A 245 13.24 0.67 11.43
CA ALA A 245 14.24 0.49 10.38
C ALA A 245 15.67 0.62 10.91
N PHE A 246 15.91 1.60 11.79
CA PHE A 246 17.18 1.77 12.44
C PHE A 246 17.52 0.59 13.36
N GLN A 247 16.58 0.15 14.18
CA GLN A 247 16.76 -1.00 15.08
C GLN A 247 17.06 -2.28 14.29
N ALA A 248 16.30 -2.54 13.24
CA ALA A 248 16.51 -3.67 12.34
C ALA A 248 17.88 -3.63 11.63
N SER A 249 18.49 -2.46 11.48
CA SER A 249 19.84 -2.34 10.92
C SER A 249 20.92 -2.84 11.90
N GLY A 250 20.67 -2.74 13.21
CA GLY A 250 21.60 -3.16 14.28
C GLY A 250 21.36 -4.58 14.82
N GLU A 251 20.17 -5.13 14.66
CA GLU A 251 19.78 -6.43 15.25
C GLU A 251 20.02 -7.63 14.31
N ARG A 252 20.21 -8.80 14.93
CA ARG A 252 20.13 -10.09 14.23
C ARG A 252 18.73 -10.66 14.43
N THR A 253 17.83 -10.33 13.53
CA THR A 253 16.49 -10.92 13.53
C THR A 253 16.48 -12.22 12.72
N SER A 254 15.70 -13.22 13.19
CA SER A 254 15.48 -14.48 12.47
C SER A 254 14.53 -14.30 11.28
N GLN A 255 13.57 -13.37 11.38
CA GLN A 255 12.68 -12.93 10.32
C GLN A 255 12.88 -11.45 10.02
N ALA A 256 12.71 -11.09 8.75
CA ALA A 256 12.79 -9.71 8.27
C ALA A 256 11.44 -9.00 8.51
N LEU A 257 11.49 -7.74 8.96
CA LEU A 257 10.31 -6.90 9.10
C LEU A 257 10.01 -6.24 7.75
N TYR A 258 8.81 -6.49 7.22
CA TYR A 258 8.36 -5.89 5.99
C TYR A 258 7.18 -4.95 6.26
N THR A 259 7.44 -3.65 6.22
CA THR A 259 6.39 -2.64 6.38
C THR A 259 5.71 -2.34 5.06
N VAL A 260 4.38 -2.41 5.01
CA VAL A 260 3.57 -2.08 3.83
C VAL A 260 2.71 -0.87 4.12
N ASN A 261 2.85 0.17 3.31
CA ASN A 261 2.22 1.46 3.54
C ASN A 261 1.19 1.76 2.46
N PHE A 262 -0.06 1.91 2.86
CA PHE A 262 -1.11 2.40 1.98
C PHE A 262 -1.20 3.92 2.05
N LEU A 263 -0.93 4.57 0.92
CA LEU A 263 -0.59 5.97 0.85
C LEU A 263 -1.46 6.72 -0.16
N PRO A 264 -1.68 8.02 0.06
CA PRO A 264 -2.25 8.86 -0.96
C PRO A 264 -1.26 9.08 -2.10
N ASP A 265 -1.76 9.15 -3.32
CA ASP A 265 -1.00 9.46 -4.53
C ASP A 265 -0.15 10.73 -4.41
N MET A 266 -0.77 11.83 -3.97
CA MET A 266 -0.08 13.12 -3.81
C MET A 266 0.14 13.50 -2.35
N VAL A 267 1.33 14.01 -2.04
CA VAL A 267 1.68 14.67 -0.77
C VAL A 267 2.44 15.96 -1.03
N ALA A 268 2.41 16.89 -0.07
CA ALA A 268 3.21 18.10 -0.17
C ALA A 268 4.70 17.77 -0.02
N ASN A 269 5.56 18.45 -0.78
CA ASN A 269 7.02 18.26 -0.72
C ASN A 269 7.55 18.36 0.71
N ALA A 270 7.13 19.37 1.49
CA ALA A 270 7.56 19.51 2.88
C ALA A 270 7.24 18.29 3.76
N THR A 271 6.10 17.62 3.52
CA THR A 271 5.74 16.38 4.22
C THR A 271 6.63 15.23 3.77
N TYR A 272 6.87 15.10 2.46
CA TYR A 272 7.75 14.08 1.90
C TYR A 272 9.20 14.24 2.40
N ASP A 273 9.74 15.46 2.37
CA ASP A 273 11.09 15.78 2.80
C ASP A 273 11.28 15.47 4.29
N ALA A 274 10.30 15.82 5.13
CA ALA A 274 10.32 15.48 6.56
C ALA A 274 10.33 13.96 6.77
N ILE A 275 9.47 13.22 6.05
CA ILE A 275 9.40 11.76 6.10
C ILE A 275 10.74 11.12 5.70
N ARG A 276 11.33 11.53 4.57
CA ARG A 276 12.64 11.04 4.12
C ARG A 276 13.74 11.37 5.15
N GLY A 277 13.69 12.58 5.73
CA GLY A 277 14.60 13.01 6.78
C GLY A 277 14.62 12.03 7.97
N PHE A 278 13.47 11.49 8.38
CA PHE A 278 13.38 10.55 9.49
C PHE A 278 14.16 9.24 9.27
N PHE A 279 14.36 8.81 8.02
CA PHE A 279 15.05 7.58 7.66
C PHE A 279 16.57 7.75 7.51
N THR A 280 17.08 8.98 7.50
CA THR A 280 18.52 9.26 7.32
C THR A 280 19.41 8.45 8.27
N PRO A 281 19.10 8.32 9.58
CA PRO A 281 19.92 7.50 10.48
C PRO A 281 19.93 6.00 10.11
N ALA A 282 18.78 5.45 9.69
CA ALA A 282 18.66 4.05 9.29
C ALA A 282 19.45 3.79 7.98
N ASP A 283 19.31 4.67 7.00
CA ASP A 283 20.03 4.59 5.72
C ASP A 283 21.56 4.65 5.95
N MET A 284 22.02 5.51 6.86
CA MET A 284 23.44 5.58 7.23
C MET A 284 23.93 4.30 7.92
N ALA A 285 23.14 3.73 8.83
CA ALA A 285 23.47 2.48 9.52
C ALA A 285 23.57 1.30 8.53
N LEU A 286 22.61 1.20 7.61
CA LEU A 286 22.61 0.19 6.54
C LEU A 286 23.86 0.31 5.66
N LYS A 287 24.16 1.51 5.17
CA LYS A 287 25.36 1.78 4.37
C LYS A 287 26.65 1.40 5.08
N HIS A 288 26.74 1.69 6.38
CA HIS A 288 27.90 1.30 7.18
C HIS A 288 28.03 -0.23 7.29
N LYS A 289 26.92 -0.94 7.55
CA LYS A 289 26.88 -2.40 7.64
C LYS A 289 27.33 -3.08 6.35
N LEU A 290 26.83 -2.61 5.20
CA LEU A 290 27.20 -3.12 3.88
C LEU A 290 28.69 -2.89 3.58
N LYS A 291 29.21 -1.68 3.85
CA LYS A 291 30.63 -1.34 3.64
C LYS A 291 31.57 -2.13 4.54
N ALA A 292 31.18 -2.40 5.78
CA ALA A 292 31.97 -3.20 6.72
C ALA A 292 32.06 -4.69 6.30
N GLY A 293 31.32 -5.12 5.27
CA GLY A 293 31.23 -6.52 4.88
C GLY A 293 30.68 -7.39 5.99
N ASP A 294 29.89 -6.80 6.91
CA ASP A 294 29.35 -7.53 8.04
C ASP A 294 28.30 -8.52 7.56
N LYS A 295 28.72 -9.78 7.41
CA LYS A 295 27.86 -10.90 7.02
C LYS A 295 26.98 -11.39 8.18
N LYS A 296 27.03 -10.75 9.35
CA LYS A 296 26.24 -11.13 10.52
C LYS A 296 24.82 -10.57 10.40
N GLY A 297 23.90 -11.41 9.96
CA GLY A 297 22.46 -11.10 9.88
C GLY A 297 21.97 -10.90 8.46
N ARG A 298 20.65 -10.83 8.31
CA ARG A 298 19.96 -10.60 7.04
C ARG A 298 20.26 -9.20 6.51
N SER A 299 20.52 -9.09 5.21
CA SER A 299 20.65 -7.79 4.54
C SER A 299 19.28 -7.15 4.35
N ASP A 300 18.23 -7.97 4.24
CA ASP A 300 16.81 -7.62 4.15
C ASP A 300 16.11 -7.52 5.50
N SER A 301 16.82 -7.23 6.60
CA SER A 301 16.21 -7.20 7.94
C SER A 301 15.05 -6.20 8.07
N TYR A 302 15.02 -5.17 7.22
CA TYR A 302 13.91 -4.25 7.06
C TYR A 302 13.67 -3.92 5.58
N CYS A 303 12.42 -4.06 5.15
CA CYS A 303 11.94 -3.66 3.83
C CYS A 303 10.73 -2.72 3.95
N LEU A 304 10.62 -1.79 3.01
CA LEU A 304 9.60 -0.74 2.97
C LEU A 304 8.83 -0.81 1.66
N LYS A 305 7.57 -1.19 1.70
CA LYS A 305 6.67 -1.14 0.55
C LYS A 305 5.82 0.12 0.63
N LEU A 306 5.81 0.89 -0.46
CA LEU A 306 4.98 2.06 -0.66
C LEU A 306 3.90 1.71 -1.69
N VAL A 307 2.63 1.70 -1.29
CA VAL A 307 1.48 1.50 -2.19
C VAL A 307 0.68 2.79 -2.25
N SER A 308 0.77 3.52 -3.36
CA SER A 308 0.04 4.78 -3.53
C SER A 308 -1.22 4.61 -4.37
N PHE A 309 -2.31 5.27 -3.97
CA PHE A 309 -3.60 5.15 -4.67
C PHE A 309 -4.00 6.40 -5.43
N GLY A 310 -4.06 6.29 -6.76
CA GLY A 310 -4.62 7.30 -7.65
C GLY A 310 -6.15 7.28 -7.63
N ALA A 311 -6.77 8.45 -7.45
CA ALA A 311 -8.23 8.58 -7.36
C ALA A 311 -8.93 8.76 -8.73
N GLY A 312 -8.19 8.93 -9.82
CA GLY A 312 -8.72 9.20 -11.17
C GLY A 312 -8.31 8.17 -12.22
N ASP A 313 -8.51 8.49 -13.50
CA ASP A 313 -8.12 7.65 -14.65
C ASP A 313 -6.61 7.73 -14.98
N ALA A 314 -5.81 8.27 -14.06
CA ALA A 314 -4.37 8.36 -14.23
C ALA A 314 -3.77 6.95 -14.31
N ALA A 315 -3.00 6.70 -15.36
CA ALA A 315 -2.25 5.46 -15.53
C ALA A 315 -1.01 5.40 -14.63
N GLU A 316 -0.56 6.54 -14.12
CA GLU A 316 0.63 6.67 -13.28
C GLU A 316 0.39 7.71 -12.18
N GLY A 317 1.13 7.59 -11.08
CA GLY A 317 1.10 8.50 -9.95
C GLY A 317 2.17 8.15 -8.93
N GLY A 318 2.11 8.77 -7.76
CA GLY A 318 3.01 8.53 -6.64
C GLY A 318 4.42 9.03 -6.93
N VAL A 319 4.57 10.12 -7.69
CA VAL A 319 5.89 10.57 -8.20
C VAL A 319 6.93 10.72 -7.09
N LEU A 320 6.56 11.31 -5.95
CA LEU A 320 7.47 11.45 -4.81
C LEU A 320 7.80 10.09 -4.16
N TRP A 321 6.85 9.17 -4.10
CA TRP A 321 7.08 7.82 -3.59
C TRP A 321 7.98 7.01 -4.51
N GLN A 322 7.80 7.15 -5.82
CA GLN A 322 8.70 6.58 -6.82
C GLN A 322 10.11 7.17 -6.74
N GLN A 323 10.24 8.47 -6.46
CA GLN A 323 11.55 9.08 -6.24
C GLN A 323 12.28 8.50 -5.02
N TRP A 324 11.55 7.98 -4.03
CA TRP A 324 12.17 7.28 -2.91
C TRP A 324 12.68 5.91 -3.35
N ASP A 325 11.81 5.13 -3.98
CA ASP A 325 12.14 3.83 -4.60
C ASP A 325 13.42 3.92 -5.47
N ASP A 326 13.43 4.86 -6.42
CA ASP A 326 14.54 5.08 -7.36
C ASP A 326 15.84 5.63 -6.70
N ALA A 327 15.82 5.99 -5.41
CA ALA A 327 16.95 6.66 -4.75
C ALA A 327 18.11 5.73 -4.40
N CYS A 328 17.84 4.43 -4.26
CA CYS A 328 18.81 3.41 -3.89
C CYS A 328 18.91 2.34 -5.01
N HIS A 329 19.96 1.53 -4.97
CA HIS A 329 20.17 0.47 -5.95
C HIS A 329 20.96 -0.70 -5.37
N GLY A 330 20.71 -1.91 -5.87
CA GLY A 330 21.46 -3.11 -5.46
C GLY A 330 21.11 -3.54 -4.03
N ASP A 331 22.09 -3.81 -3.17
CA ASP A 331 21.83 -4.31 -1.81
C ASP A 331 21.28 -3.23 -0.85
N GLU A 332 21.34 -1.95 -1.25
CA GLU A 332 20.74 -0.79 -0.57
C GLU A 332 19.26 -0.60 -0.94
N ASP A 333 18.79 -1.34 -1.95
CA ASP A 333 17.44 -1.25 -2.49
C ASP A 333 16.47 -2.05 -1.61
N ARG A 334 15.87 -1.34 -0.63
CA ARG A 334 14.97 -1.90 0.39
C ARG A 334 13.59 -1.26 0.35
N THR A 335 13.41 -0.29 -0.51
CA THR A 335 12.15 0.41 -0.70
C THR A 335 11.63 0.03 -2.06
N ASP A 336 10.35 -0.31 -2.18
CA ASP A 336 9.71 -0.50 -3.48
C ASP A 336 8.42 0.30 -3.51
N HIS A 337 8.12 0.90 -4.65
CA HIS A 337 6.88 1.61 -4.88
C HIS A 337 5.96 0.91 -5.90
N THR A 338 4.67 0.88 -5.59
CA THR A 338 3.64 0.53 -6.57
C THR A 338 2.50 1.53 -6.53
N PHE A 339 2.27 2.16 -7.68
CA PHE A 339 1.07 2.93 -7.92
C PHE A 339 -0.11 2.00 -8.25
N ILE A 340 -1.25 2.24 -7.61
CA ILE A 340 -2.51 1.56 -7.86
C ILE A 340 -3.55 2.60 -8.28
N ASN A 341 -4.13 2.38 -9.45
CA ASN A 341 -5.34 3.08 -9.87
C ASN A 341 -6.52 2.49 -9.11
N ALA A 342 -7.06 3.26 -8.16
CA ALA A 342 -8.14 2.79 -7.28
C ALA A 342 -9.41 2.42 -8.06
N LYS A 343 -9.75 3.19 -9.10
CA LYS A 343 -10.93 2.93 -9.93
C LYS A 343 -10.81 1.59 -10.65
N ARG A 344 -9.66 1.34 -11.29
CA ARG A 344 -9.40 0.09 -12.01
C ARG A 344 -9.37 -1.10 -11.05
N LEU A 345 -8.70 -0.99 -9.90
CA LEU A 345 -8.70 -2.07 -8.91
C LEU A 345 -10.12 -2.42 -8.45
N LEU A 346 -10.96 -1.41 -8.22
CA LEU A 346 -12.33 -1.61 -7.75
C LEU A 346 -13.28 -2.12 -8.86
N SER A 347 -13.07 -1.73 -10.12
CA SER A 347 -13.93 -2.15 -11.23
C SER A 347 -13.52 -3.46 -11.89
N GLU A 348 -12.21 -3.66 -12.06
CA GLU A 348 -11.65 -4.85 -12.71
C GLU A 348 -11.37 -5.92 -11.66
N GLY A 349 -10.82 -5.55 -10.50
CA GLY A 349 -10.38 -6.48 -9.45
C GLY A 349 -8.85 -6.65 -9.42
N PRO A 350 -8.31 -7.46 -8.48
CA PRO A 350 -6.89 -7.74 -8.39
C PRO A 350 -6.42 -8.72 -9.49
N GLY A 351 -5.33 -8.36 -10.16
CA GLY A 351 -4.68 -9.22 -11.16
C GLY A 351 -3.65 -10.19 -10.58
N PRO A 352 -3.09 -11.11 -11.40
CA PRO A 352 -2.21 -12.19 -10.97
C PRO A 352 -0.87 -11.75 -10.37
N MET A 353 -0.43 -10.53 -10.63
CA MET A 353 0.81 -9.96 -10.13
C MET A 353 0.62 -9.04 -8.92
N LEU A 354 -0.62 -8.68 -8.57
CA LEU A 354 -0.88 -7.71 -7.49
C LEU A 354 -0.30 -8.19 -6.15
N GLY A 355 -0.57 -9.44 -5.78
CA GLY A 355 -0.03 -10.04 -4.55
C GLY A 355 1.50 -9.98 -4.49
N GLN A 356 2.19 -10.47 -5.52
CA GLN A 356 3.66 -10.42 -5.60
C GLN A 356 4.20 -8.98 -5.50
N ARG A 357 3.57 -8.04 -6.19
CA ARG A 357 3.97 -6.62 -6.16
C ARG A 357 3.83 -6.04 -4.76
N ILE A 358 2.70 -6.23 -4.09
CA ILE A 358 2.45 -5.64 -2.76
C ILE A 358 3.22 -6.37 -1.66
N ILE A 359 3.32 -7.70 -1.74
CA ILE A 359 3.75 -8.57 -0.63
C ILE A 359 5.24 -8.92 -0.71
N LEU A 360 5.89 -8.83 -1.87
CA LEU A 360 7.27 -9.34 -2.05
C LEU A 360 8.24 -8.36 -2.71
N ALA A 361 7.76 -7.35 -3.46
CA ALA A 361 8.64 -6.60 -4.37
C ALA A 361 9.83 -5.89 -3.70
N ALA A 362 9.64 -5.24 -2.54
CA ALA A 362 10.75 -4.58 -1.81
C ALA A 362 11.81 -5.55 -1.26
N ALA A 363 11.51 -6.86 -1.22
CA ALA A 363 12.46 -7.88 -0.79
C ALA A 363 13.03 -8.70 -1.97
N MET A 364 12.40 -8.61 -3.14
CA MET A 364 12.70 -9.44 -4.31
C MET A 364 12.91 -8.57 -5.56
N SER A 365 14.17 -8.27 -5.85
CA SER A 365 14.57 -7.36 -6.94
C SER A 365 14.07 -7.75 -8.34
N ASP A 366 13.71 -9.02 -8.59
CA ASP A 366 13.15 -9.47 -9.86
C ASP A 366 11.67 -9.08 -10.05
N LEU A 367 10.96 -8.84 -8.95
CA LEU A 367 9.57 -8.35 -8.94
C LEU A 367 9.49 -6.82 -9.01
N ASP A 368 10.53 -6.16 -8.53
CA ASP A 368 10.77 -4.72 -8.62
C ASP A 368 11.18 -4.30 -10.05
N ARG A 369 12.12 -5.04 -10.68
CA ARG A 369 12.69 -4.74 -12.00
C ARG A 369 11.76 -5.01 -13.18
N THR A 370 10.68 -4.23 -13.32
CA THR A 370 10.15 -3.94 -14.64
C THR A 370 11.17 -3.11 -15.41
N SER A 371 11.97 -3.79 -16.23
CA SER A 371 12.99 -3.23 -17.11
C SER A 371 12.54 -1.91 -17.73
N SER A 372 13.29 -0.86 -17.44
CA SER A 372 13.28 0.46 -18.07
C SER A 372 12.59 0.51 -19.45
N LYS A 373 11.39 1.12 -19.47
CA LYS A 373 10.71 1.82 -20.59
C LYS A 373 9.19 1.60 -20.67
N LYS A 374 8.62 0.71 -19.86
CA LYS A 374 7.15 0.57 -19.77
C LYS A 374 6.74 0.33 -18.32
N ARG A 375 6.26 1.39 -17.65
CA ARG A 375 5.39 1.31 -16.46
C ARG A 375 4.05 0.70 -16.87
N THR A 376 4.08 -0.54 -17.34
CA THR A 376 2.86 -1.25 -17.68
C THR A 376 2.37 -1.92 -16.41
N ASP A 377 1.12 -1.63 -16.06
CA ASP A 377 0.27 -2.25 -15.04
C ASP A 377 0.10 -3.78 -15.21
N THR A 378 1.03 -4.47 -15.86
CA THR A 378 0.89 -5.83 -16.34
C THR A 378 0.57 -6.77 -15.18
N GLY A 379 -0.68 -7.23 -15.15
CA GLY A 379 -1.18 -8.14 -14.15
C GLY A 379 -1.50 -7.52 -12.78
N LEU A 380 -1.53 -6.19 -12.61
CA LEU A 380 -2.02 -5.56 -11.38
C LEU A 380 -3.54 -5.63 -11.25
N TYR A 381 -4.24 -5.56 -12.39
CA TYR A 381 -5.70 -5.57 -12.47
C TYR A 381 -6.18 -6.77 -13.29
N GLY A 382 -7.41 -7.17 -13.03
CA GLY A 382 -8.05 -8.32 -13.65
C GLY A 382 -9.24 -8.76 -12.82
N ASP A 383 -10.02 -9.73 -13.31
CA ASP A 383 -11.32 -10.17 -12.75
C ASP A 383 -11.26 -10.72 -11.30
N GLY A 384 -10.13 -10.56 -10.62
CA GLY A 384 -9.98 -10.83 -9.22
C GLY A 384 -9.91 -12.29 -8.89
N THR A 385 -9.86 -12.54 -7.60
CA THR A 385 -10.09 -13.80 -6.88
C THR A 385 -11.59 -13.94 -6.58
N GLY A 386 -12.42 -14.08 -7.61
CA GLY A 386 -13.85 -14.38 -7.41
C GLY A 386 -14.12 -15.77 -6.81
N LEU A 387 -13.07 -16.55 -6.55
CA LEU A 387 -13.08 -17.91 -6.04
C LEU A 387 -12.45 -17.94 -4.65
N SER A 388 -13.00 -18.75 -3.74
CA SER A 388 -12.23 -19.16 -2.57
C SER A 388 -11.08 -20.08 -2.99
N PHE A 389 -10.11 -20.29 -2.10
CA PHE A 389 -9.03 -21.25 -2.35
C PHE A 389 -9.56 -22.67 -2.53
N GLU A 390 -10.58 -23.06 -1.77
CA GLU A 390 -11.27 -24.33 -1.93
C GLU A 390 -11.95 -24.45 -3.29
N ASP A 391 -12.63 -23.39 -3.75
CA ASP A 391 -13.25 -23.36 -5.09
C ASP A 391 -12.21 -23.44 -6.20
N TRP A 392 -11.06 -22.78 -6.01
CA TRP A 392 -9.93 -22.88 -6.93
C TRP A 392 -9.33 -24.29 -6.97
N LYS A 393 -9.13 -24.95 -5.83
CA LYS A 393 -8.64 -26.35 -5.79
C LYS A 393 -9.61 -27.33 -6.45
N ASN A 394 -10.92 -27.09 -6.28
CA ASN A 394 -11.98 -27.93 -6.84
C ASN A 394 -12.43 -27.47 -8.23
N CYS A 395 -11.69 -26.55 -8.84
CA CYS A 395 -11.96 -26.02 -10.16
C CYS A 395 -11.84 -27.11 -11.24
N LEU A 396 -12.99 -27.63 -11.69
CA LEU A 396 -13.04 -28.74 -12.65
C LEU A 396 -12.34 -28.43 -13.97
N ALA A 397 -12.34 -27.18 -14.45
CA ALA A 397 -11.63 -26.85 -15.68
C ALA A 397 -10.10 -26.81 -15.51
N CYS A 398 -9.59 -26.37 -14.37
CA CYS A 398 -8.16 -26.47 -14.07
C CYS A 398 -7.72 -27.93 -13.95
N GLN A 399 -8.52 -28.77 -13.25
CA GLN A 399 -8.28 -30.20 -13.14
C GLN A 399 -8.30 -30.90 -14.52
N ASN A 400 -9.25 -30.55 -15.38
CA ASN A 400 -9.34 -31.09 -16.73
C ASN A 400 -8.19 -30.63 -17.65
N TYR A 401 -7.73 -29.37 -17.51
CA TYR A 401 -6.58 -28.86 -18.27
C TYR A 401 -5.26 -29.57 -17.88
N GLU A 402 -5.03 -29.80 -16.59
CA GLU A 402 -3.88 -30.57 -16.11
C GLU A 402 -3.95 -32.04 -16.52
N ALA A 403 -5.13 -32.66 -16.50
CA ALA A 403 -5.35 -34.02 -16.99
C ALA A 403 -5.04 -34.16 -18.49
N VAL A 404 -5.46 -33.20 -19.32
CA VAL A 404 -5.13 -33.17 -20.75
C VAL A 404 -3.62 -33.01 -20.95
N ARG A 405 -2.96 -32.12 -20.21
CA ARG A 405 -1.51 -31.89 -20.32
C ARG A 405 -0.69 -33.10 -19.87
N SER A 406 -1.06 -33.73 -18.76
CA SER A 406 -0.41 -34.96 -18.26
C SER A 406 -0.66 -36.18 -19.15
N SER A 407 -1.82 -36.26 -19.82
CA SER A 407 -2.09 -37.30 -20.83
C SER A 407 -1.33 -37.08 -22.15
N SER A 408 -1.07 -35.83 -22.55
CA SER A 408 -0.24 -35.48 -23.72
C SER A 408 1.27 -35.65 -23.51
N GLY A 409 1.71 -35.77 -22.25
CA GLY A 409 3.11 -36.04 -21.88
C GLY A 409 3.53 -37.51 -21.90
N LYS A 410 2.58 -38.45 -22.05
CA LYS A 410 2.91 -39.85 -22.33
C LYS A 410 3.18 -40.00 -23.82
N SER A 411 4.46 -39.84 -24.19
CA SER A 411 4.94 -40.28 -25.49
C SER A 411 4.54 -41.75 -25.67
N ARG A 412 3.71 -42.03 -26.69
CA ARG A 412 3.59 -43.39 -27.19
C ARG A 412 4.94 -43.74 -27.80
N LYS A 413 5.76 -44.47 -27.05
CA LYS A 413 6.62 -45.55 -27.56
C LYS A 413 7.12 -46.40 -26.40
#